data_AF-A0A7W1K985-F1
#
_entry.id   AF-A0A7W1K985-F1
#
_cell.length_a   1.000
_cell.length_b   1.000
_cell.length_c   1.000
_cell.angle_alpha   90.00
_cell.angle_beta   90.00
_cell.angle_gamma   90.00
#
_symmetry.space_group_name_H-M   'P 1'
#
loop_
_entity.id
_entity.type
_entity.pdbx_description
1 polymer ?
#
loop_
_entity_poly.entity_id
_entity_poly.type
_entity_poly.pdbx_seq_one_letter_code
_entity_poly.pdbx_strand_id
1 'polypeptide(L)'
;MPALLPALAAALVLVVAPPALGESATGAGTIPEDAVVRVGDASIKKTTYKRWMRIAITGSRNASRRASYASQRRKVLQFLIVNTWYAQELAELGVVLSAAELERAFQRAARESFDSQAEMRRFLEREGMTMSDARFQLAGLSRYDKLHELAR
;
A
#
# COMPACT_ATOMS: atom_id res chain seq x y z
N MET A 1 -3.33 19.49 -17.55
CA MET A 1 -3.12 18.06 -17.90
C MET A 1 -1.65 17.91 -18.31
N PRO A 2 -0.97 16.85 -17.86
CA PRO A 2 -1.07 15.59 -18.61
C PRO A 2 -1.42 14.36 -17.74
N ALA A 3 -2.21 13.50 -18.37
CA ALA A 3 -2.44 12.07 -18.14
C ALA A 3 -1.75 11.41 -16.93
N LEU A 4 -2.51 11.14 -15.87
CA LEU A 4 -2.11 10.32 -14.72
C LEU A 4 -2.69 8.89 -14.78
N LEU A 5 -2.86 8.34 -15.98
CA LEU A 5 -3.28 6.95 -16.18
C LEU A 5 -2.44 6.36 -17.32
N PRO A 6 -1.40 5.58 -16.96
CA PRO A 6 -1.63 4.16 -16.69
C PRO A 6 -0.83 3.70 -15.45
N ALA A 7 -1.32 3.97 -14.23
CA ALA A 7 -0.53 3.76 -13.02
C ALA A 7 -1.21 2.89 -11.94
N LEU A 8 -2.17 2.05 -12.29
CA LEU A 8 -2.62 0.98 -11.38
C LEU A 8 -1.83 -0.32 -11.54
N ALA A 9 -0.97 -0.44 -12.57
CA ALA A 9 -0.17 -1.65 -12.82
C ALA A 9 1.36 -1.47 -12.70
N ALA A 10 1.91 -0.25 -12.71
CA ALA A 10 3.37 -0.08 -12.68
C ALA A 10 3.80 1.31 -12.19
N ALA A 11 3.91 1.52 -10.88
CA ALA A 11 4.83 2.51 -10.29
C ALA A 11 4.82 2.41 -8.74
N LEU A 12 5.30 1.30 -8.18
CA LEU A 12 5.87 1.33 -6.83
C LEU A 12 7.38 1.57 -6.97
N VAL A 13 7.75 2.78 -7.39
CA VAL A 13 9.08 3.34 -7.14
C VAL A 13 8.85 4.59 -6.31
N LEU A 14 8.65 4.39 -5.00
CA LEU A 14 8.76 5.47 -4.05
C LEU A 14 10.26 5.61 -3.73
N VAL A 15 10.91 6.61 -4.33
CA VAL A 15 12.22 7.07 -3.84
C VAL A 15 11.95 7.70 -2.47
N VAL A 16 12.17 6.92 -1.42
CA VAL A 16 12.21 7.45 -0.05
C VAL A 16 13.61 8.01 0.14
N ALA A 17 13.73 9.33 0.12
CA ALA A 17 14.86 10.00 0.76
C ALA A 17 14.67 9.79 2.28
N PRO A 18 15.63 9.18 3.00
CA PRO A 18 15.51 9.05 4.44
C PRO A 18 15.62 10.44 5.08
N PRO A 19 14.73 10.84 6.00
CA PRO A 19 15.04 11.95 6.88
C PRO A 19 16.23 11.52 7.75
N ALA A 20 17.35 12.19 7.56
CA ALA A 20 18.43 12.17 8.52
C ALA A 20 17.96 12.93 9.76
N LEU A 21 17.66 12.22 10.84
CA LEU A 21 17.96 12.58 12.24
C LEU A 21 17.31 11.58 13.20
N GLY A 22 18.18 10.93 13.99
CA GLY A 22 17.95 10.44 15.35
C GLY A 22 16.65 9.72 15.68
N GLU A 23 16.70 8.40 15.82
CA GLU A 23 16.65 7.75 17.14
C GLU A 23 16.87 6.24 16.97
N SER A 24 17.80 5.70 17.74
CA SER A 24 18.07 4.27 17.77
C SER A 24 16.96 3.56 18.53
N ALA A 25 15.91 3.14 17.84
CA ALA A 25 14.96 2.18 18.39
C ALA A 25 15.56 0.77 18.38
N THR A 26 16.46 0.48 19.32
CA THR A 26 16.71 -0.92 19.76
C THR A 26 15.56 -1.38 20.66
N GLY A 27 14.33 -1.30 20.14
CA GLY A 27 13.18 -2.00 20.70
C GLY A 27 13.17 -3.41 20.14
N ALA A 28 13.96 -4.31 20.70
CA ALA A 28 13.86 -5.75 20.40
C ALA A 28 12.57 -6.32 21.02
N GLY A 29 11.43 -5.75 20.64
CA GLY A 29 10.12 -6.35 20.90
C GLY A 29 10.02 -7.61 20.04
N THR A 30 9.70 -8.74 20.66
CA THR A 30 9.47 -9.99 19.95
C THR A 30 8.38 -9.80 18.90
N ILE A 31 8.66 -10.15 17.65
CA ILE A 31 7.65 -10.18 16.60
C ILE A 31 6.61 -11.24 17.01
N PRO A 32 5.32 -10.91 17.11
CA PRO A 32 4.28 -11.89 17.40
C PRO A 32 4.34 -13.06 16.42
N GLU A 33 3.99 -14.28 16.86
CA GLU A 33 4.12 -15.48 16.01
C GLU A 33 3.37 -15.36 14.68
N ASP A 34 2.25 -14.65 14.65
CA ASP A 34 1.44 -14.45 13.46
C ASP A 34 1.83 -13.21 12.62
N ALA A 35 2.91 -12.51 12.98
CA ALA A 35 3.42 -11.33 12.29
C ALA A 35 4.69 -11.61 11.47
N VAL A 36 4.95 -10.75 10.49
CA VAL A 36 6.19 -10.76 9.69
C VAL A 36 7.11 -9.59 10.00
N VAL A 37 6.55 -8.46 10.43
CA VAL A 37 7.25 -7.21 10.75
C VAL A 37 6.44 -6.45 11.79
N ARG A 38 7.12 -5.77 12.71
CA ARG A 38 6.54 -4.75 13.60
C ARG A 38 6.97 -3.35 13.11
N VAL A 39 6.04 -2.40 13.09
CA VAL A 39 6.26 -0.99 12.71
C VAL A 39 5.63 -0.17 13.85
N GLY A 40 6.44 0.51 14.65
CA GLY A 40 5.97 1.17 15.87
C GLY A 40 5.18 0.21 16.76
N ASP A 41 3.92 0.54 17.02
CA ASP A 41 2.99 -0.28 17.82
C ASP A 41 2.13 -1.26 17.03
N ALA A 42 2.21 -1.26 15.70
CA ALA A 42 1.45 -2.15 14.84
C ALA A 42 2.31 -3.32 14.33
N SER A 43 1.65 -4.45 14.11
CA SER A 43 2.27 -5.63 13.53
C SER A 43 1.62 -5.99 12.20
N ILE A 44 2.45 -6.16 11.16
CA ILE A 44 2.01 -6.64 9.86
C ILE A 44 1.83 -8.15 9.95
N LYS A 45 0.58 -8.61 9.84
CA LYS A 45 0.22 -10.02 9.93
C LYS A 45 0.72 -10.83 8.74
N LYS A 46 1.06 -12.11 8.98
CA LYS A 46 1.43 -13.10 7.96
C LYS A 46 0.35 -13.26 6.90
N THR A 47 -0.93 -13.15 7.27
CA THR A 47 -2.07 -13.23 6.34
C THR A 47 -2.07 -12.07 5.34
N THR A 48 -1.92 -10.84 5.82
CA THR A 48 -1.79 -9.62 4.99
C THR A 48 -0.59 -9.73 4.07
N TYR A 49 0.56 -10.10 4.61
CA TYR A 49 1.77 -10.32 3.82
C TYR A 49 1.56 -11.36 2.71
N LYS A 50 0.99 -12.53 3.04
CA LYS A 50 0.72 -13.59 2.05
C LYS A 50 -0.27 -13.13 0.97
N ARG A 51 -1.30 -12.33 1.32
CA ARG A 51 -2.24 -11.75 0.35
C ARG A 51 -1.50 -10.89 -0.67
N TRP A 52 -0.67 -9.95 -0.21
CA TRP A 52 0.07 -9.04 -1.08
C TRP A 52 1.20 -9.71 -1.86
N MET A 53 1.85 -10.74 -1.30
CA MET A 53 2.77 -11.58 -2.05
C MET A 53 2.09 -12.30 -3.21
N ARG A 54 0.87 -12.83 -3.00
CA ARG A 54 0.11 -13.50 -4.06
C ARG A 54 -0.20 -12.51 -5.19
N ILE A 55 -0.72 -11.32 -4.85
CA ILE A 55 -1.01 -10.27 -5.84
C ILE A 55 0.25 -9.90 -6.64
N ALA A 56 1.37 -9.65 -5.95
CA ALA A 56 2.63 -9.27 -6.60
C ALA A 56 3.19 -10.36 -7.51
N ILE A 57 3.01 -11.64 -7.17
CA ILE A 57 3.47 -12.77 -7.99
C ILE A 57 2.52 -13.00 -9.18
N THR A 58 1.20 -12.91 -8.98
CA THR A 58 0.20 -13.07 -10.06
C THR A 58 0.39 -12.04 -11.18
N GLY A 59 0.71 -10.79 -10.83
CA GLY A 59 1.05 -9.75 -11.82
C GLY A 59 2.42 -9.92 -12.50
N SER A 60 3.32 -10.77 -11.97
CA SER A 60 4.68 -10.96 -12.50
C SER A 60 4.75 -12.16 -13.44
N ARG A 61 4.21 -12.00 -14.65
CA ARG A 61 4.15 -13.09 -15.65
C ARG A 61 5.50 -13.42 -16.32
N ASN A 62 6.49 -12.52 -16.29
CA ASN A 62 7.69 -12.59 -17.16
C ASN A 62 9.04 -12.38 -16.44
N ALA A 63 9.32 -13.08 -15.33
CA ALA A 63 10.64 -13.01 -14.69
C ALA A 63 11.11 -14.38 -14.16
N SER A 64 12.43 -14.59 -14.09
CA SER A 64 12.98 -15.80 -13.49
C SER A 64 12.48 -15.96 -12.03
N ARG A 65 11.88 -17.12 -11.71
CA ARG A 65 11.06 -17.34 -10.49
C ARG A 65 11.74 -16.90 -9.18
N ARG A 66 13.06 -17.07 -9.06
CA ARG A 66 13.83 -16.79 -7.83
C ARG A 66 14.21 -15.32 -7.67
N ALA A 67 14.73 -14.69 -8.74
CA ALA A 67 15.05 -13.26 -8.73
C ALA A 67 13.77 -12.41 -8.59
N SER A 68 12.67 -12.87 -9.21
CA SER A 68 11.34 -12.27 -9.04
C SER A 68 10.90 -12.32 -7.58
N TYR A 69 10.95 -13.48 -6.91
CA TYR A 69 10.43 -13.60 -5.53
C TYR A 69 11.11 -12.67 -4.52
N ALA A 70 12.45 -12.59 -4.52
CA ALA A 70 13.16 -11.72 -3.59
C ALA A 70 12.88 -10.23 -3.83
N SER A 71 12.78 -9.83 -5.10
CA SER A 71 12.42 -8.47 -5.49
C SER A 71 10.98 -8.13 -5.08
N GLN A 72 10.02 -9.01 -5.40
CA GLN A 72 8.61 -8.82 -5.01
C GLN A 72 8.45 -8.82 -3.49
N ARG A 73 9.18 -9.67 -2.76
CA ARG A 73 9.19 -9.65 -1.29
C ARG A 73 9.59 -8.28 -0.75
N ARG A 74 10.68 -7.69 -1.24
CA ARG A 74 11.12 -6.36 -0.80
C ARG A 74 10.07 -5.30 -1.08
N LYS A 75 9.51 -5.28 -2.30
CA LYS A 75 8.46 -4.33 -2.69
C LYS A 75 7.20 -4.46 -1.83
N VAL A 76 6.74 -5.69 -1.58
CA VAL A 76 5.57 -5.96 -0.74
C VAL A 76 5.82 -5.52 0.70
N LEU A 77 6.99 -5.83 1.27
CA LEU A 77 7.33 -5.39 2.62
C LEU A 77 7.39 -3.86 2.69
N GLN A 78 8.05 -3.20 1.75
CA GLN A 78 8.12 -1.74 1.73
C GLN A 78 6.74 -1.10 1.60
N PHE A 79 5.90 -1.61 0.69
CA PHE A 79 4.51 -1.18 0.56
C PHE A 79 3.76 -1.28 1.89
N LEU A 80 3.82 -2.44 2.57
CA LEU A 80 3.11 -2.66 3.82
C LEU A 80 3.65 -1.83 4.98
N ILE A 81 4.98 -1.70 5.09
CA ILE A 81 5.62 -0.90 6.13
C ILE A 81 5.22 0.56 6.00
N VAL A 82 5.36 1.14 4.80
CA VAL A 82 5.03 2.54 4.56
C VAL A 82 3.54 2.81 4.79
N ASN A 83 2.65 1.92 4.34
CA ASN A 83 1.21 2.05 4.61
C ASN A 83 0.87 1.98 6.10
N THR A 84 1.59 1.14 6.86
CA THR A 84 1.40 1.02 8.31
C THR A 84 1.88 2.27 9.02
N TRP A 85 3.05 2.79 8.62
CA TRP A 85 3.61 4.02 9.16
C TRP A 85 2.69 5.23 8.92
N TYR A 86 2.23 5.46 7.68
CA TYR A 86 1.32 6.58 7.41
C TYR A 86 0.02 6.53 8.22
N ALA A 87 -0.48 5.32 8.51
CA ALA A 87 -1.68 5.15 9.33
C ALA A 87 -1.44 5.51 10.81
N GLN A 88 -0.25 5.19 11.34
CA GLN A 88 0.15 5.56 12.70
C GLN A 88 0.40 7.05 12.81
N GLU A 89 1.16 7.62 11.88
CA GLU A 89 1.50 9.05 11.87
C GLU A 89 0.24 9.93 11.89
N LEU A 90 -0.75 9.63 11.04
CA LEU A 90 -2.02 10.36 11.07
C LEU A 90 -2.78 10.19 12.39
N ALA A 91 -2.75 8.98 12.98
CA ALA A 91 -3.38 8.74 14.27
C ALA A 91 -2.71 9.52 15.41
N GLU A 92 -1.38 9.63 15.40
CA GLU A 92 -0.61 10.45 16.35
C GLU A 92 -0.92 11.93 16.20
N LEU A 93 -1.16 12.40 14.98
CA LEU A 93 -1.64 13.76 14.68
C LEU A 93 -3.13 13.96 14.98
N GLY A 94 -3.85 12.95 15.48
CA GLY A 94 -5.29 13.02 15.75
C GLY A 94 -6.17 13.07 14.49
N VAL A 95 -5.62 12.71 13.32
CA VAL A 95 -6.30 12.75 12.03
C VAL A 95 -6.82 11.35 11.67
N VAL A 96 -8.14 11.23 11.54
CA VAL A 96 -8.79 9.98 11.13
C VAL A 96 -9.38 10.15 9.74
N LEU A 97 -8.89 9.38 8.77
CA LEU A 97 -9.54 9.27 7.46
C LEU A 97 -10.80 8.41 7.60
N SER A 98 -11.97 9.02 7.46
CA SER A 98 -13.23 8.31 7.59
C SER A 98 -13.46 7.33 6.43
N ALA A 99 -14.22 6.26 6.70
CA ALA A 99 -14.61 5.31 5.65
C ALA A 99 -15.36 5.98 4.49
N ALA A 100 -16.17 7.00 4.79
CA ALA A 100 -16.91 7.76 3.79
C ALA A 100 -15.98 8.58 2.88
N GLU A 101 -14.93 9.21 3.42
CA GLU A 101 -13.95 9.94 2.63
C GLU A 101 -13.16 9.02 1.71
N LEU A 102 -12.71 7.87 2.24
CA LEU A 102 -12.00 6.86 1.45
C LEU A 102 -12.88 6.28 0.34
N GLU A 103 -14.16 6.00 0.62
CA GLU A 103 -15.08 5.52 -0.41
C GLU A 103 -15.34 6.60 -1.47
N ARG A 104 -15.49 7.87 -1.09
CA ARG A 104 -15.63 8.97 -2.06
C ARG A 104 -14.39 9.10 -2.92
N ALA A 105 -13.19 9.05 -2.33
CA ALA A 105 -11.93 9.07 -3.08
C ALA A 105 -11.86 7.89 -4.05
N PHE A 106 -12.27 6.70 -3.60
CA PHE A 106 -12.27 5.49 -4.42
C PHE A 106 -13.23 5.61 -5.60
N GLN A 107 -14.44 6.09 -5.36
CA GLN A 107 -15.43 6.28 -6.41
C GLN A 107 -15.00 7.35 -7.43
N ARG A 108 -14.28 8.40 -7.00
CA ARG A 108 -13.68 9.38 -7.91
C ARG A 108 -12.59 8.74 -8.78
N ALA A 109 -11.59 8.12 -8.16
CA ALA A 109 -10.50 7.46 -8.87
C ALA A 109 -11.01 6.38 -9.83
N ALA A 110 -12.04 5.62 -9.42
CA ALA A 110 -12.67 4.60 -10.24
C ALA A 110 -13.32 5.19 -11.50
N ARG A 111 -14.09 6.28 -11.37
CA ARG A 111 -14.74 6.96 -12.51
C ARG A 111 -13.74 7.61 -13.47
N GLU A 112 -12.59 8.04 -12.95
CA GLU A 112 -11.52 8.59 -13.78
C GLU A 112 -10.78 7.51 -14.58
N SER A 113 -10.74 6.28 -14.05
CA SER A 113 -9.94 5.19 -14.61
C SER A 113 -10.74 4.17 -15.41
N PHE A 114 -12.05 4.09 -15.22
CA PHE A 114 -12.91 3.05 -15.80
C PHE A 114 -14.27 3.62 -16.17
N ASP A 115 -14.81 3.17 -17.31
CA ASP A 115 -16.14 3.59 -17.77
C ASP A 115 -17.26 2.99 -16.90
N SER A 116 -17.00 1.85 -16.25
CA SER A 116 -17.97 1.20 -15.37
C SER A 116 -17.33 0.41 -14.22
N GLN A 117 -18.12 0.22 -13.15
CA GLN A 117 -17.71 -0.64 -12.03
C GLN A 117 -17.52 -2.11 -12.43
N ALA A 118 -18.28 -2.58 -13.44
CA ALA A 118 -18.14 -3.94 -13.96
C ALA A 118 -16.78 -4.14 -14.65
N GLU A 119 -16.34 -3.14 -15.42
CA GLU A 119 -15.03 -3.16 -16.06
C GLU A 119 -13.89 -3.14 -15.04
N MET A 120 -13.97 -2.26 -14.04
CA MET A 120 -13.00 -2.22 -12.93
C MET A 120 -12.92 -3.58 -12.24
N ARG A 121 -14.07 -4.21 -11.94
CA ARG A 121 -14.08 -5.53 -11.28
C ARG A 121 -13.39 -6.59 -12.14
N ARG A 122 -13.69 -6.64 -13.43
CA ARG A 122 -13.04 -7.57 -14.38
C ARG A 122 -11.54 -7.30 -14.47
N PHE A 123 -11.11 -6.04 -14.44
CA PHE A 123 -9.70 -5.69 -14.41
C PHE A 123 -9.03 -6.23 -13.13
N LEU A 124 -9.59 -5.94 -11.96
CA LEU A 124 -9.05 -6.42 -10.69
C LEU A 124 -8.98 -7.95 -10.63
N GLU A 125 -10.00 -8.65 -11.10
CA GLU A 125 -10.02 -10.11 -11.18
C GLU A 125 -8.88 -10.67 -12.03
N ARG A 126 -8.59 -10.05 -13.19
CA ARG A 126 -7.44 -10.44 -14.04
C ARG A 126 -6.10 -10.22 -13.34
N GLU A 127 -6.00 -9.18 -12.53
CA GLU A 127 -4.81 -8.86 -11.73
C GLU A 127 -4.75 -9.66 -10.41
N GLY A 128 -5.73 -10.53 -10.12
CA GLY A 128 -5.80 -11.31 -8.88
C GLY A 128 -6.20 -10.49 -7.64
N MET A 129 -6.73 -9.30 -7.84
CA MET A 129 -7.14 -8.35 -6.82
C MET A 129 -8.65 -8.35 -6.60
N THR A 130 -9.05 -7.93 -5.42
CA THR A 130 -10.44 -7.63 -5.06
C THR A 130 -10.64 -6.13 -4.94
N MET A 131 -11.91 -5.70 -4.88
CA MET A 131 -12.25 -4.32 -4.54
C MET A 131 -11.69 -3.89 -3.17
N SER A 132 -11.53 -4.82 -2.22
CA SER A 132 -10.94 -4.52 -0.91
C SER A 132 -9.44 -4.24 -1.02
N ASP A 133 -8.71 -4.98 -1.86
CA ASP A 133 -7.28 -4.73 -2.08
C ASP A 133 -7.06 -3.37 -2.78
N ALA A 134 -7.91 -3.04 -3.75
CA ALA A 134 -7.86 -1.74 -4.44
C ALA A 134 -8.13 -0.58 -3.47
N ARG A 135 -9.13 -0.72 -2.58
CA ARG A 135 -9.39 0.26 -1.51
C ARG A 135 -8.22 0.38 -0.54
N PHE A 136 -7.56 -0.73 -0.20
CA PHE A 136 -6.38 -0.70 0.66
C PHE A 136 -5.25 0.11 0.02
N GLN A 137 -4.96 -0.11 -1.26
CA GLN A 137 -3.96 0.68 -2.01
C GLN A 137 -4.31 2.16 -2.03
N LEU A 138 -5.56 2.50 -2.35
CA LEU A 138 -6.00 3.89 -2.38
C LEU A 138 -5.88 4.54 -1.01
N ALA A 139 -6.27 3.84 0.06
CA ALA A 139 -6.13 4.35 1.42
C ALA A 139 -4.67 4.69 1.74
N GLY A 140 -3.70 3.92 1.23
CA GLY A 140 -2.28 4.27 1.32
C GLY A 140 -1.94 5.63 0.71
N LEU A 141 -2.39 5.86 -0.53
CA LEU A 141 -2.19 7.12 -1.25
C LEU A 141 -2.87 8.29 -0.53
N SER A 142 -4.13 8.10 -0.11
CA SER A 142 -4.86 9.14 0.61
C SER A 142 -4.20 9.52 1.95
N ARG A 143 -3.58 8.56 2.65
CA ARG A 143 -2.81 8.88 3.86
C ARG A 143 -1.54 9.66 3.57
N TYR A 144 -0.82 9.27 2.52
CA TYR A 144 0.36 10.00 2.06
C TYR A 144 0.01 11.45 1.71
N ASP A 145 -1.01 11.67 0.88
CA ASP A 145 -1.44 13.01 0.48
C ASP A 145 -1.83 13.85 1.70
N LYS A 146 -2.52 13.24 2.67
CA LYS A 146 -2.95 13.94 3.88
C LYS A 146 -1.78 14.37 4.76
N LEU A 147 -0.78 13.50 4.94
CA LEU A 147 0.43 13.85 5.69
C LEU A 147 1.20 14.97 5.00
N HIS A 148 1.30 14.94 3.67
CA HIS A 148 1.95 16.00 2.92
C HIS A 148 1.20 17.33 2.96
N GLU A 149 -0.13 17.32 3.05
CA GLU A 149 -0.94 18.52 3.26
C GLU A 149 -0.66 19.16 4.63
N LEU A 150 -0.55 18.34 5.67
CA LEU A 150 -0.32 18.81 7.06
C LEU A 150 1.10 19.32 7.31
N ALA A 151 2.07 18.90 6.51
CA ALA A 151 3.47 19.31 6.63
C ALA A 151 3.80 20.65 5.93
N ARG A 152 2.79 21.34 5.37
CA ARG A 152 2.92 22.66 4.73
C ARG A 152 2.55 23.78 5.69
#